data_AF-A0A3D4KYB7-F1
#
_entry.id   AF-A0A3D4KYB7-F1
#
_cell.length_a   1.000
_cell.length_b   1.000
_cell.length_c   1.000
_cell.angle_alpha   90.00
_cell.angle_beta   90.00
_cell.angle_gamma   90.00
#
_symmetry.space_group_name_H-M   'P 1'
#
loop_
_entity.id
_entity.type
_entity.pdbx_description
1 polymer ?
#
loop_
_entity_poly.entity_id
_entity_poly.type
_entity_poly.pdbx_seq_one_letter_code
_entity_poly.pdbx_strand_id
1 'polypeptide(L)'
;MHVLVIYDVSDNKKRRRIFRILNGCGTRVQESAFECIISEARISALERKLSALIDRTDSVRFYRLPVNARISVYGDTTNEVFSSSSYVVI
;
A
#
# COMPACT_ATOMS: atom_id res chain seq x y z
N MET A 1 -1.43 -6.02 12.21
CA MET A 1 -1.27 -4.55 12.21
C MET A 1 -1.75 -4.02 10.88
N HIS A 2 -2.38 -2.84 10.88
CA HIS A 2 -2.81 -2.15 9.67
C HIS A 2 -1.66 -1.29 9.17
N VAL A 3 -1.30 -1.45 7.89
CA VAL A 3 -0.21 -0.68 7.29
C VAL A 3 -0.64 -0.16 5.94
N LEU A 4 -0.56 1.15 5.76
CA LEU A 4 -0.66 1.77 4.45
C LEU A 4 0.73 1.87 3.84
N VAL A 5 0.91 1.26 2.67
CA VAL A 5 2.12 1.32 1.89
C VAL A 5 1.86 2.19 0.67
N ILE A 6 2.60 3.28 0.53
CA ILE A 6 2.57 4.11 -0.68
C ILE A 6 3.93 4.12 -1.35
N TYR A 7 3.94 4.28 -2.66
CA TYR A 7 5.18 4.36 -3.42
C TYR A 7 5.12 5.43 -4.51
N ASP A 8 6.27 5.99 -4.84
CA ASP A 8 6.46 6.88 -5.98
C ASP A 8 7.68 6.39 -6.76
N VAL A 9 7.43 5.82 -7.92
CA VAL A 9 8.41 5.07 -8.73
C VAL A 9 8.12 5.30 -10.21
N SER A 10 9.03 6.02 -10.86
CA SER A 10 8.92 6.40 -12.27
C SER A 10 9.12 5.21 -13.23
N ASP A 11 10.01 4.28 -12.89
CA ASP A 11 10.28 3.12 -13.74
C ASP A 11 9.13 2.10 -13.72
N ASN A 12 8.58 1.83 -14.90
CA ASN A 12 7.42 0.94 -15.07
C ASN A 12 7.71 -0.53 -14.74
N LYS A 13 8.96 -1.00 -14.82
CA LYS A 13 9.33 -2.37 -14.47
C LYS A 13 9.45 -2.52 -12.95
N LYS A 14 10.09 -1.57 -12.26
CA LYS A 14 10.14 -1.50 -10.79
C LYS A 14 8.73 -1.41 -10.22
N ARG A 15 7.90 -0.49 -10.73
CA ARG A 15 6.50 -0.33 -10.29
C ARG A 15 5.68 -1.62 -10.43
N ARG A 16 5.81 -2.34 -11.54
CA ARG A 16 5.15 -3.64 -11.75
C ARG A 16 5.62 -4.71 -10.75
N ARG A 17 6.90 -4.73 -10.37
CA ARG A 17 7.42 -5.65 -9.35
C ARG A 17 6.87 -5.31 -7.97
N ILE A 18 6.85 -4.02 -7.61
CA ILE A 18 6.29 -3.54 -6.34
C ILE A 18 4.81 -3.90 -6.25
N PHE A 19 4.02 -3.63 -7.30
CA PHE A 19 2.62 -4.03 -7.39
C PHE A 19 2.44 -5.53 -7.09
N ARG A 20 3.21 -6.41 -7.75
CA ARG A 20 3.08 -7.87 -7.53
C ARG A 20 3.40 -8.29 -6.10
N ILE A 21 4.42 -7.66 -5.49
CA ILE A 21 4.79 -7.94 -4.11
C ILE A 21 3.67 -7.52 -3.15
N LEU A 22 3.11 -6.32 -3.34
CA LEU A 22 2.07 -5.77 -2.48
C LEU A 22 0.70 -6.42 -2.69
N ASN A 23 0.38 -6.84 -3.92
CA ASN A 23 -0.85 -7.55 -4.26
C ASN A 23 -0.97 -8.92 -3.57
N GLY A 24 0.15 -9.53 -3.17
CA GLY A 24 0.15 -10.75 -2.33
C GLY A 24 0.07 -10.47 -0.83
N CYS A 25 0.01 -9.20 -0.42
CA CYS A 25 0.15 -8.75 0.96
C CYS A 25 -1.07 -7.98 1.47
N GLY A 26 -1.79 -7.29 0.58
CA GLY A 26 -2.90 -6.42 0.94
C GLY A 26 -3.76 -6.02 -0.25
N THR A 27 -4.69 -5.12 0.01
CA THR A 27 -5.64 -4.59 -0.97
C THR A 27 -5.06 -3.34 -1.61
N ARG A 28 -5.13 -3.23 -2.94
CA ARG A 28 -4.79 -2.00 -3.65
C ARG A 28 -5.90 -0.97 -3.45
N VAL A 29 -5.55 0.21 -2.96
CA VAL A 29 -6.50 1.30 -2.65
C VAL A 29 -6.24 2.59 -3.43
N GLN A 30 -5.13 2.65 -4.17
CA GLN A 30 -4.89 3.60 -5.26
C GLN A 30 -3.87 2.98 -6.22
N GLU A 31 -3.62 3.63 -7.38
CA GLU A 31 -2.61 3.20 -8.35
C GLU A 31 -1.23 3.00 -7.70
N SER A 32 -0.89 3.81 -6.69
CA SER A 32 0.37 3.70 -5.95
C SER A 32 0.23 3.52 -4.43
N ALA A 33 -0.90 2.95 -3.98
CA ALA A 33 -1.16 2.71 -2.56
C ALA A 33 -1.79 1.33 -2.29
N PHE A 34 -1.35 0.69 -1.21
CA PHE A 34 -1.87 -0.58 -0.73
C PHE A 34 -2.10 -0.55 0.78
N GLU A 35 -3.21 -1.15 1.21
CA GLU A 35 -3.50 -1.41 2.62
C GLU A 35 -3.27 -2.87 2.95
N CYS A 36 -2.41 -3.13 3.93
CA CYS A 36 -2.01 -4.47 4.35
C CYS A 36 -2.43 -4.73 5.80
N ILE A 37 -3.01 -5.90 6.05
CA ILE A 37 -3.23 -6.43 7.41
C ILE A 37 -2.22 -7.54 7.63
N ILE A 38 -1.07 -7.21 8.24
CA ILE A 38 0.07 -8.13 8.37
C ILE A 38 0.72 -8.08 9.75
N SER A 39 1.49 -9.12 10.08
CA SER A 39 2.29 -9.18 11.31
C SER A 39 3.60 -8.40 11.18
N GLU A 40 4.18 -7.98 12.31
CA GLU A 40 5.43 -7.21 12.35
C GLU A 40 6.59 -7.92 11.62
N ALA A 41 6.74 -9.22 11.80
CA ALA A 41 7.76 -10.02 11.09
C ALA A 41 7.58 -9.97 9.55
N ARG A 42 6.34 -9.94 9.06
CA ARG A 42 6.05 -9.82 7.63
C ARG A 42 6.30 -8.40 7.11
N ILE A 43 6.07 -7.37 7.94
CA ILE A 43 6.44 -5.99 7.63
C ILE A 43 7.94 -5.90 7.39
N SER A 44 8.77 -6.37 8.32
CA SER A 44 10.23 -6.30 8.15
C SER A 44 10.74 -7.06 6.92
N ALA A 45 10.10 -8.20 6.58
CA ALA A 45 10.42 -8.93 5.36
C ALA A 45 10.01 -8.16 4.09
N LEU A 46 8.89 -7.45 4.14
CA LEU A 46 8.40 -6.61 3.04
C LEU A 46 9.29 -5.38 2.84
N GLU A 47 9.68 -4.70 3.93
CA GLU A 47 10.63 -3.58 3.90
C GLU A 47 11.93 -3.97 3.20
N ARG A 48 12.55 -5.11 3.58
CA ARG A 48 13.77 -5.60 2.93
C ARG A 48 13.59 -5.90 1.44
N LYS A 49 12.45 -6.46 1.04
CA LYS A 49 12.16 -6.77 -0.37
C LYS A 49 12.00 -5.49 -1.19
N LEU A 50 11.27 -4.51 -0.67
CA LEU A 50 11.02 -3.26 -1.39
C LEU A 50 12.27 -2.37 -1.42
N SER A 51 13.03 -2.28 -0.32
CA SER A 51 14.26 -1.49 -0.27
C SER A 51 15.32 -1.98 -1.26
N ALA A 52 15.35 -3.28 -1.55
CA ALA A 52 16.26 -3.87 -2.54
C ALA A 52 15.85 -3.61 -4.00
N LEU A 53 14.63 -3.14 -4.26
CA LEU A 53 14.10 -2.89 -5.60
C LEU A 53 14.16 -1.43 -6.01
N ILE A 54 14.31 -0.52 -5.05
CA ILE A 54 14.25 0.93 -5.26
C ILE A 54 15.65 1.52 -5.30
N ASP A 55 15.79 2.66 -5.98
CA ASP A 55 17.01 3.47 -5.98
C ASP A 55 16.76 4.86 -5.37
N ARG A 56 17.76 5.74 -5.45
CA ARG A 56 17.74 7.07 -4.81
C ARG A 56 16.67 8.01 -5.36
N THR A 57 16.08 7.70 -6.51
CA THR A 57 15.04 8.54 -7.15
C THR A 57 13.63 8.07 -6.81
N ASP A 58 13.51 6.89 -6.20
CA ASP A 58 12.25 6.30 -5.80
C ASP A 58 11.92 6.59 -4.33
N SER A 59 10.65 6.49 -3.97
CA SER A 59 10.26 6.46 -2.56
C SER A 59 9.22 5.39 -2.27
N VAL A 60 9.34 4.75 -1.11
CA VAL A 60 8.33 3.84 -0.55
C VAL A 60 8.17 4.20 0.92
N ARG A 61 6.93 4.36 1.37
CA ARG A 61 6.61 4.73 2.75
C ARG A 61 5.64 3.72 3.35
N PHE A 62 5.88 3.38 4.61
CA PHE A 62 5.04 2.52 5.41
C PHE A 62 4.46 3.33 6.56
N TYR A 63 3.13 3.42 6.63
CA TYR A 63 2.42 4.05 7.71
C TYR A 63 1.71 2.98 8.53
N ARG A 64 2.15 2.74 9.76
CA ARG A 64 1.42 1.91 10.72
C ARG A 64 0.18 2.67 11.17
N LEU A 65 -0.99 2.19 10.79
CA LEU A 65 -2.26 2.80 11.14
C LEU A 65 -2.85 2.15 12.40
N PRO A 66 -3.50 2.93 13.28
CA PRO A 66 -4.34 2.36 14.33
C PRO A 66 -5.50 1.57 13.70
N VAL A 67 -6.02 0.58 14.43
CA VAL A 67 -7.09 -0.32 13.94
C VAL A 67 -8.35 0.44 13.54
N ASN A 68 -8.63 1.57 14.20
CA ASN A 68 -9.77 2.44 13.97
C ASN A 68 -9.43 3.71 13.20
N ALA A 69 -8.38 3.68 12.36
CA ALA A 69 -8.07 4.80 11.49
C ALA A 69 -9.28 5.14 10.60
N ARG A 70 -9.70 6.40 10.64
CA ARG A 70 -10.75 6.92 9.76
C ARG A 70 -10.12 7.24 8.40
N ILE A 71 -10.68 6.70 7.34
CA ILE A 71 -10.25 6.97 5.97
C ILE A 71 -11.41 7.61 5.22
N SER A 72 -11.17 8.82 4.70
CA SER A 72 -12.11 9.53 3.83
C SER A 72 -11.56 9.50 2.42
N VAL A 73 -12.41 9.19 1.44
CA VAL A 73 -12.03 9.11 0.03
C VAL A 73 -12.88 10.09 -0.77
N TYR A 74 -12.24 10.83 -1.68
CA TYR A 74 -12.87 11.81 -2.55
C TYR A 74 -12.48 11.50 -4.00
N GLY A 75 -13.44 11.54 -4.93
CA GLY A 75 -13.23 11.30 -6.36
C GLY A 75 -13.75 9.95 -6.86
N ASP A 76 -13.38 9.59 -8.10
CA ASP A 76 -13.86 8.39 -8.77
C ASP A 76 -13.24 7.12 -8.15
N THR A 77 -14.10 6.27 -7.58
CA THR A 77 -13.76 5.05 -6.83
C THR A 77 -14.18 3.77 -7.56
N THR A 78 -14.52 3.86 -8.86
CA THR A 78 -15.20 2.82 -9.65
C THR A 78 -14.54 1.44 -9.74
N ASN A 79 -13.35 1.21 -9.18
CA ASN A 79 -12.65 -0.09 -9.25
C ASN A 79 -12.25 -0.70 -7.90
N GLU A 80 -12.64 -0.12 -6.77
CA GLU A 80 -12.13 -0.57 -5.47
C GLU A 80 -13.23 -1.15 -4.59
N VAL A 81 -13.16 -2.47 -4.40
CA VAL A 81 -14.04 -3.22 -3.50
C VAL A 81 -13.69 -2.85 -2.06
N PHE A 82 -14.33 -1.80 -1.54
CA PHE A 82 -14.22 -1.39 -0.14
C PHE A 82 -15.03 -2.32 0.77
N SER A 83 -14.52 -3.54 1.01
CA SER A 83 -15.11 -4.49 1.96
C SER A 83 -14.67 -4.25 3.41
N SER A 84 -14.38 -3.01 3.81
CA SER A 84 -14.03 -2.70 5.21
C SER A 84 -14.84 -1.51 5.72
N SER A 85 -15.42 -1.69 6.91
CA SER A 85 -16.44 -0.84 7.57
C SER A 85 -16.02 0.62 7.89
N SER A 86 -14.90 1.13 7.36
CA SER A 86 -14.29 2.39 7.78
C SER A 86 -14.08 3.44 6.69
N TYR A 87 -14.48 3.15 5.44
CA TYR A 87 -14.37 4.12 4.35
C TYR A 87 -15.63 4.98 4.27
N VAL A 88 -15.44 6.30 4.38
CA VAL A 88 -16.49 7.28 4.06
C VAL A 88 -16.17 7.82 2.67
N VAL A 89 -17.01 7.48 1.70
CA VAL A 89 -16.98 8.07 0.35
C VAL A 89 -17.83 9.34 0.40
N ILE A 90 -17.25 10.48 0.00
CA ILE A 90 -17.89 11.80 0.03
C ILE A 90 -17.85 12.41 -1.37
#